data_AF-A0A8J6LKT3-F1
#
_entry.id   AF-A0A8J6LKT3-F1
#
_cell.length_a   1.000
_cell.length_b   1.000
_cell.length_c   1.000
_cell.angle_alpha   90.00
_cell.angle_beta   90.00
_cell.angle_gamma   90.00
#
_symmetry.space_group_name_H-M   'P 1'
#
loop_
_entity.id
_entity.type
_entity.pdbx_description
1 polymer ?
#
loop_
_entity_poly.entity_id
_entity_poly.type
_entity_poly.pdbx_seq_one_letter_code
_entity_poly.pdbx_strand_id
1 'polypeptide(L)' 'MDKLHSSGGKHVPDALHSLDELDVRLIRLLLTEPRIGVLECSRRLGVARGTVQARLDRLIEGGVLRGFGPEIDPAALG' A
#
# COMPACT_ATOMS: atom_id res chain seq x y z
N MET A 1 -29.22 -28.87 -0.55
CA MET A 1 -29.47 -27.48 -0.99
C MET A 1 -29.59 -26.73 0.33
N ASP A 2 -28.55 -26.07 0.82
CA ASP A 2 -28.13 -24.74 0.36
C ASP A 2 -26.60 -24.61 0.24
N LYS A 3 -26.14 -23.77 -0.69
CA LYS A 3 -24.76 -23.69 -1.15
C LYS A 3 -23.84 -22.97 -0.15
N LEU A 4 -22.71 -23.65 0.11
CA LEU A 4 -21.33 -23.16 0.23
C LEU A 4 -21.08 -21.71 0.68
N HIS A 5 -20.29 -21.62 1.75
CA HIS A 5 -19.28 -20.59 1.99
C HIS A 5 -18.76 -19.88 0.72
N SER A 6 -18.88 -18.55 0.65
CA SER A 6 -17.82 -17.68 0.10
C SER A 6 -18.20 -16.20 0.21
N SER A 7 -17.46 -15.44 0.99
CA SER A 7 -17.04 -14.10 0.56
C SER A 7 -15.66 -13.87 1.15
N GLY A 8 -14.66 -14.01 0.28
CA GLY A 8 -13.27 -14.22 0.64
C GLY A 8 -12.68 -13.07 1.44
N GLY A 9 -12.17 -13.40 2.63
CA GLY A 9 -10.97 -12.76 3.14
C GLY A 9 -9.89 -12.97 2.07
N LYS A 10 -9.75 -11.96 1.21
CA LYS A 10 -8.83 -11.94 0.08
C LYS A 10 -7.44 -12.35 0.59
N HIS A 11 -7.09 -13.57 0.22
CA HIS A 11 -5.82 -14.22 0.44
C HIS A 11 -4.71 -13.19 0.19
N VAL A 12 -4.00 -12.77 1.23
CA VAL A 12 -2.74 -12.04 1.04
C VAL A 12 -1.75 -13.15 0.70
N PRO A 13 -1.37 -13.35 -0.57
CA PRO A 13 -0.47 -14.44 -0.94
C PRO A 13 0.83 -14.31 -0.14
N ASP A 14 1.46 -15.46 0.16
CA ASP A 14 2.72 -15.66 0.91
C ASP A 14 3.97 -14.89 0.39
N ALA A 15 3.79 -13.83 -0.40
CA ALA A 15 4.79 -12.86 -0.80
C ALA A 15 5.16 -11.85 0.32
N LEU A 16 4.44 -11.87 1.45
CA LEU A 16 4.76 -11.17 2.71
C LEU A 16 5.89 -11.86 3.52
N HIS A 17 6.97 -12.30 2.87
CA HIS A 17 8.22 -12.53 3.60
C HIS A 17 8.76 -11.14 4.02
N SER A 18 8.24 -10.67 5.17
CA SER A 18 8.49 -9.44 5.94
C SER A 18 8.65 -8.13 5.15
N LEU A 19 7.79 -7.14 5.43
CA LEU A 19 8.10 -5.75 5.12
C LEU A 19 9.46 -5.39 5.73
N ASP A 20 10.38 -4.87 4.92
CA ASP A 20 11.65 -4.41 5.46
C ASP A 20 11.54 -3.00 6.05
N GLU A 21 12.60 -2.54 6.70
CA GLU A 21 12.61 -1.23 7.38
C GLU A 21 12.33 -0.08 6.39
N LEU A 22 12.79 -0.18 5.15
CA LEU A 22 12.56 0.86 4.15
C LEU A 22 11.08 0.89 3.75
N ASP A 23 10.45 -0.27 3.58
CA ASP A 23 9.03 -0.38 3.28
C ASP A 23 8.19 0.24 4.41
N VAL A 24 8.52 -0.05 5.67
CA VAL A 24 7.84 0.52 6.85
C VAL A 24 7.97 2.04 6.91
N ARG A 25 9.17 2.59 6.68
CA ARG A 25 9.40 4.04 6.67
C ARG A 25 8.67 4.73 5.51
N LEU A 26 8.64 4.10 4.34
CA LEU A 26 7.89 4.60 3.18
C LEU A 26 6.38 4.64 3.45
N ILE A 27 5.82 3.58 4.02
CA ILE A 27 4.39 3.54 4.41
C ILE A 27 4.08 4.63 5.43
N ARG A 28 4.91 4.80 6.46
CA ARG A 28 4.72 5.87 7.46
C ARG A 28 4.73 7.26 6.83
N LEU A 29 5.64 7.48 5.88
CA LEU A 29 5.73 8.74 5.16
C LEU A 29 4.47 9.02 4.32
N LEU A 30 3.96 8.01 3.61
CA LEU A 30 2.70 8.10 2.85
C LEU A 30 1.49 8.31 3.76
N LEU A 31 1.44 7.69 4.93
CA LEU A 31 0.36 7.91 5.90
C LEU A 31 0.35 9.34 6.45
N THR A 32 1.54 9.92 6.62
CA THR A 32 1.70 11.29 7.14
C THR A 32 1.41 12.33 6.06
N GLU A 33 1.88 12.08 4.84
CA GLU A 33 1.71 12.97 3.69
C GLU A 33 1.23 12.15 2.47
N PRO A 34 -0.08 11.85 2.35
CA PRO A 34 -0.62 10.94 1.32
C PRO A 34 -0.33 11.32 -0.13
N ARG A 35 0.00 12.60 -0.38
CA ARG A 35 0.29 13.15 -1.71
C ARG A 35 1.78 13.40 -1.95
N ILE A 36 2.65 12.91 -1.06
CA ILE A 36 4.09 13.03 -1.24
C ILE A 36 4.53 12.29 -2.50
N GLY A 37 5.32 12.96 -3.34
CA GLY A 37 5.83 12.38 -4.58
C GLY A 37 7.05 11.49 -4.36
N VAL A 38 7.29 10.57 -5.29
CA VAL A 38 8.43 9.63 -5.28
C VAL A 38 9.79 10.32 -5.10
N LEU A 39 9.97 11.49 -5.71
CA LEU A 39 11.21 12.27 -5.58
C LEU A 39 11.43 12.75 -4.14
N GLU A 40 10.40 13.25 -3.47
CA GLU A 40 10.52 13.74 -2.11
C GLU A 40 10.66 12.57 -1.12
N CYS A 41 9.97 11.44 -1.37
CA CYS A 41 10.22 10.20 -0.64
C CYS A 41 11.69 9.76 -0.74
N SER A 42 12.25 9.79 -1.94
CA SER A 42 13.66 9.44 -2.19
C SER A 42 14.60 10.35 -1.40
N ARG A 43 14.35 11.67 -1.42
CA ARG A 43 15.13 12.66 -0.66
C ARG A 43 15.07 12.41 0.85
N ARG A 44 13.88 12.15 1.39
CA ARG A 44 13.68 11.96 2.84
C ARG A 44 14.14 10.60 3.36
N LEU A 45 14.04 9.55 2.54
CA LEU A 45 14.44 8.19 2.91
C LEU A 45 15.90 7.89 2.59
N GLY A 46 16.60 8.79 1.90
CA GLY A 46 18.02 8.65 1.58
C GLY A 46 18.32 7.52 0.59
N VAL A 47 17.39 7.23 -0.32
CA VAL A 47 17.52 6.15 -1.32
C VAL A 47 17.26 6.68 -2.73
N ALA A 48 17.69 5.95 -3.76
CA ALA A 48 17.44 6.34 -5.14
C ALA A 48 15.93 6.35 -5.47
N ARG A 49 15.53 7.21 -6.40
CA ARG A 49 14.13 7.30 -6.88
C ARG A 49 13.61 5.95 -7.38
N GLY A 50 14.43 5.20 -8.14
CA GLY A 50 14.09 3.87 -8.64
C GLY A 50 13.84 2.85 -7.52
N THR A 51 14.53 2.98 -6.38
CA THR A 51 14.30 2.15 -5.20
C THR A 51 12.93 2.42 -4.60
N VAL A 52 12.56 3.70 -4.42
CA VAL A 52 11.22 4.06 -3.93
C VAL A 52 10.13 3.54 -4.87
N GLN A 53 10.32 3.70 -6.18
CA GLN A 53 9.37 3.21 -7.18
C GLN A 53 9.17 1.70 -7.06
N ALA A 54 10.26 0.92 -7.07
CA ALA A 54 10.19 -0.54 -6.93
C ALA A 54 9.53 -0.99 -5.61
N ARG A 55 9.72 -0.24 -4.51
CA ARG A 55 9.01 -0.53 -3.24
C ARG A 55 7.53 -0.25 -3.34
N LEU A 56 7.12 0.89 -3.90
CA LEU A 56 5.72 1.21 -4.12
C LEU A 56 5.03 0.15 -4.97
N ASP A 57 5.65 -0.22 -6.10
CA ASP A 57 5.11 -1.21 -7.02
C ASP A 57 4.92 -2.56 -6.30
N ARG A 58 5.94 -3.04 -5.57
CA ARG A 58 5.84 -4.27 -4.76
C ARG A 58 4.74 -4.20 -3.70
N LEU A 59 4.60 -3.06 -3.01
CA LEU A 59 3.58 -2.87 -1.97
C LEU A 59 2.16 -2.85 -2.54
N ILE A 60 1.98 -2.30 -3.75
CA ILE A 60 0.70 -2.28 -4.47
C ILE A 60 0.36 -3.68 -4.99
N GLU A 61 1.30 -4.32 -5.70
CA GLU A 61 1.13 -5.68 -6.25
C GLU A 61 0.87 -6.71 -5.15
N GLY A 62 1.54 -6.56 -4.00
CA GLY A 62 1.30 -7.39 -2.80
C GLY A 62 0.03 -7.06 -2.03
N GLY A 63 -0.75 -6.05 -2.47
CA GLY A 63 -2.00 -5.64 -1.81
C GLY A 63 -1.82 -4.95 -0.46
N VAL A 64 -0.59 -4.59 -0.08
CA VAL A 64 -0.28 -3.87 1.16
C VAL A 64 -0.74 -2.41 1.06
N LEU A 65 -0.42 -1.75 -0.06
CA LEU A 65 -0.96 -0.44 -0.41
C LEU A 65 -2.13 -0.64 -1.38
N ARG A 66 -3.35 -0.42 -0.90
CA ARG A 66 -4.59 -0.61 -1.68
C ARG A 66 -5.11 0.66 -2.35
N GLY A 67 -4.51 1.81 -2.05
CA GLY A 67 -4.91 3.10 -2.59
C GLY A 67 -4.14 4.25 -1.94
N PHE A 68 -4.26 5.44 -2.53
CA PHE A 68 -3.55 6.67 -2.14
C PHE A 68 -4.53 7.79 -1.73
N GLY A 69 -5.61 7.46 -1.03
CA GLY A 69 -6.67 8.42 -0.70
C GLY A 69 -7.78 7.83 0.19
N PRO A 70 -8.75 8.66 0.62
CA PRO A 70 -9.84 8.21 1.49
C PRO A 70 -10.75 7.22 0.74
N GLU A 71 -11.06 6.09 1.39
CA GLU A 71 -12.22 5.26 1.02
C GLU A 71 -13.47 6.03 1.48
N ILE A 72 -14.17 6.64 0.51
CA ILE A 72 -15.39 7.41 0.77
C ILE A 72 -16.60 6.48 0.75
N ASP A 73 -17.46 6.59 1.76
CA ASP A 73 -18.74 5.88 1.84
C ASP A 73 -19.70 6.38 0.72
N PRO A 74 -20.12 5.51 -0.21
CA PRO A 74 -21.03 5.88 -1.29
C PRO A 74 -22.41 6.37 -0.79
N ALA A 75 -22.85 5.95 0.40
CA ALA A 75 -24.14 6.36 0.96
C ALA A 75 -24.08 7.73 1.67
N ALA A 76 -22.87 8.24 1.98
CA ALA A 76 -22.68 9.42 2.83
C ALA A 76 -22.46 10.73 2.06
N LEU A 77 -22.30 10.68 0.73
CA LEU A 77 -22.11 11.88 -0.09
C LEU A 77 -23.41 12.59 -0.50
N GLY A 78 -24.57 11.95 -0.24
CA GLY A 78 -25.89 12.42 -0.69
C GLY A 78 -26.29 11.86 -2.04
#